data_AF-A0A090W2B1-F1
#
_entry.id   AF-A0A090W2B1-F1
#
_cell.length_a   1.000
_cell.length_b   1.000
_cell.length_c   1.000
_cell.angle_alpha   90.00
_cell.angle_beta   90.00
_cell.angle_gamma   90.00
#
_symmetry.space_group_name_H-M   'P 1'
#
loop_
_entity.id
_entity.type
_entity.pdbx_description
1 polymer ?
#
loop_
_entity_poly.entity_id
_entity_poly.type
_entity_poly.pdbx_seq_one_letter_code
_entity_poly.pdbx_strand_id
1 'polypeptide(L)' 'MLSEVKGNAASPAQFYVTDSVNHFLTGSLYFHAKPNYDSILPAANFLQKDIKHIMETIEWQ' A
#
# COMPACT_ATOMS: atom_id res chain seq x y z
N MET A 1 -5.28 1.95 -7.98
CA MET A 1 -6.10 0.98 -7.19
C MET A 1 -5.29 0.52 -5.99
N LEU A 2 -5.93 0.40 -4.82
CA LEU A 2 -5.32 -0.15 -3.60
C LEU A 2 -5.91 -1.54 -3.33
N SER A 3 -5.06 -2.54 -3.15
CA SER A 3 -5.43 -3.92 -2.83
C SER A 3 -4.88 -4.29 -1.46
N GLU A 4 -5.76 -4.78 -0.59
CA GLU A 4 -5.42 -5.25 0.74
C GLU A 4 -5.36 -6.78 0.76
N VAL A 5 -4.25 -7.33 1.25
CA VAL A 5 -4.12 -8.78 1.44
C VAL A 5 -4.40 -9.10 2.90
N LYS A 6 -5.57 -9.70 3.17
CA LYS A 6 -5.98 -10.11 4.53
C LYS A 6 -5.38 -11.47 4.89
N GLY A 7 -4.83 -11.62 6.10
CA GLY A 7 -4.23 -12.86 6.62
C GLY A 7 -2.75 -12.71 7.02
N ASN A 8 -2.06 -13.83 7.28
CA ASN A 8 -0.62 -13.88 7.58
C ASN A 8 0.26 -13.57 6.34
N ALA A 9 -0.10 -12.56 5.56
CA ALA A 9 0.66 -12.12 4.41
C ALA A 9 1.74 -11.12 4.85
N ALA A 10 2.96 -11.31 4.35
CA ALA A 10 4.08 -10.40 4.61
C ALA A 10 3.88 -9.00 3.98
N SER A 11 2.94 -8.88 3.03
CA SER A 11 2.59 -7.64 2.34
C SER A 11 1.10 -7.33 2.53
N PRO A 12 0.71 -6.51 3.53
CA PRO A 12 -0.69 -6.19 3.80
C PRO A 12 -1.35 -5.29 2.72
N ALA A 13 -0.56 -4.56 1.92
CA ALA A 13 -1.06 -3.55 0.98
C ALA A 13 -0.19 -3.45 -0.28
N GLN A 14 -0.84 -3.46 -1.44
CA GLN A 14 -0.24 -3.21 -2.74
C GLN A 14 -1.07 -2.18 -3.49
N PHE A 15 -0.42 -1.29 -4.24
CA PHE A 15 -1.12 -0.28 -5.02
C PHE A 15 -0.45 -0.02 -6.36
N TYR A 16 -1.23 0.55 -7.27
CA TYR A 16 -0.71 1.16 -8.48
C TYR A 16 -1.46 2.45 -8.80
N VAL A 17 -0.76 3.38 -9.44
CA VAL A 17 -1.26 4.68 -9.91
C VAL A 17 -0.84 4.84 -11.37
N THR A 18 -1.74 5.39 -12.18
CA THR A 18 -1.49 5.61 -13.61
C THR A 18 -2.25 6.83 -14.09
N ASP A 19 -1.67 7.55 -15.06
CA ASP A 19 -2.36 8.61 -15.80
C ASP A 19 -3.18 8.09 -16.99
N SER A 20 -3.19 6.76 -17.21
CA SER A 20 -3.82 6.04 -18.32
C SER A 20 -3.18 6.25 -19.70
N VAL A 21 -2.10 7.03 -19.82
CA VAL A 21 -1.47 7.35 -21.12
C VAL A 21 -0.02 6.92 -21.15
N ASN A 22 0.82 7.46 -20.25
CA ASN A 22 2.27 7.30 -20.31
C ASN A 22 2.92 6.95 -18.96
N HIS A 23 2.19 7.10 -17.85
CA HIS A 23 2.72 6.94 -16.51
C HIS A 23 2.07 5.77 -15.80
N PHE A 24 2.90 4.89 -15.26
CA PHE A 24 2.46 3.77 -14.42
C PHE A 24 3.46 3.57 -13.27
N LEU A 25 2.97 3.67 -12.04
CA LEU A 25 3.72 3.45 -10.81
C LEU A 25 3.06 2.33 -10.01
N THR A 26 3.85 1.41 -9.48
CA THR A 26 3.39 0.38 -8.56
C THR A 26 4.20 0.41 -7.27
N GLY A 27 3.56 0.10 -6.15
CA GLY A 27 4.16 0.04 -4.83
C GLY A 27 3.59 -1.10 -3.99
N SER A 28 4.41 -1.66 -3.12
CA SER A 28 4.05 -2.76 -2.23
C SER A 28 4.66 -2.51 -0.85
N LEU A 29 3.84 -2.62 0.18
CA LEU A 29 4.26 -2.48 1.58
C LEU A 29 4.67 -3.85 2.13
N TYR A 30 5.88 -3.96 2.68
CA TYR A 30 6.34 -5.16 3.38
C TYR A 30 6.63 -4.84 4.84
N PHE A 31 6.12 -5.66 5.76
CA PHE A 31 6.50 -5.57 7.16
C PHE A 31 7.73 -6.43 7.44
N HIS A 32 8.77 -5.82 7.98
CA HIS A 32 9.96 -6.53 8.49
C HIS A 32 9.70 -7.06 9.91
N ALA A 33 8.65 -7.84 10.10
CA ALA A 33 8.29 -8.45 11.38
C ALA A 33 7.73 -9.86 11.15
N LYS A 34 7.97 -10.77 12.10
CA LYS A 34 7.29 -12.08 12.10
C LYS A 34 5.77 -11.81 12.17
N PRO A 35 4.96 -12.29 11.20
CA PRO A 35 3.57 -11.86 11.07
C PRO A 35 2.77 -12.22 12.32
N ASN A 36 2.42 -11.20 13.09
CA ASN A 36 1.37 -11.24 14.11
C ASN A 36 0.30 -10.25 13.68
N TYR A 37 -0.71 -10.77 12.98
CA TYR A 37 -1.75 -9.98 12.30
C TYR A 37 -2.40 -8.94 13.23
N ASP A 38 -2.74 -9.33 14.45
CA ASP A 38 -3.44 -8.45 15.39
C ASP A 38 -2.56 -7.31 15.90
N SER A 39 -1.24 -7.52 15.99
CA SER A 39 -0.29 -6.48 16.43
C SER A 39 0.04 -5.49 15.31
N ILE A 40 0.05 -5.94 14.05
CA ILE A 40 0.40 -5.10 12.90
C ILE A 40 -0.82 -4.40 12.29
N LEU A 41 -2.05 -4.84 12.59
CA LEU A 41 -3.28 -4.30 12.02
C LEU A 41 -3.44 -2.77 12.22
N PRO A 42 -3.17 -2.19 13.42
CA PRO A 42 -3.25 -0.74 13.58
C PRO A 42 -2.23 -0.02 12.69
N ALA A 43 -0.98 -0.50 12.65
CA ALA A 43 0.08 0.08 11.82
C ALA A 43 -0.23 -0.05 10.32
N ALA A 44 -0.79 -1.18 9.89
CA ALA A 44 -1.25 -1.39 8.52
C ALA A 44 -2.33 -0.38 8.13
N ASN A 45 -3.31 -0.15 9.01
CA ASN A 45 -4.38 0.82 8.77
C ASN A 45 -3.86 2.26 8.67
N PHE A 46 -2.85 2.63 9.48
CA PHE A 46 -2.19 3.93 9.36
C PHE A 46 -1.47 4.05 8.01
N LEU A 47 -0.64 3.07 7.66
CA LEU A 47 0.12 3.09 6.40
C LEU A 47 -0.78 3.06 5.16
N GLN A 48 -1.94 2.43 5.23
CA GLN A 48 -2.93 2.51 4.15
C GLN A 48 -3.43 3.93 3.90
N LYS A 49 -3.59 4.76 4.94
CA LYS A 49 -3.97 6.18 4.78
C LYS A 49 -2.85 6.96 4.11
N ASP A 50 -1.62 6.71 4.51
CA ASP A 50 -0.44 7.35 3.90
C ASP A 50 -0.29 6.95 2.43
N ILE A 51 -0.49 5.66 2.11
CA ILE A 51 -0.50 5.18 0.72
C ILE A 51 -1.59 5.87 -0.09
N LYS A 52 -2.81 6.02 0.45
CA LYS A 52 -3.88 6.79 -0.23
C LYS A 52 -3.46 8.24 -0.48
N HIS A 53 -2.87 8.89 0.51
CA HIS A 53 -2.39 10.27 0.36
C HIS A 53 -1.32 10.39 -0.72
N ILE A 54 -0.37 9.46 -0.80
CA ILE A 54 0.61 9.38 -1.89
C ILE A 54 -0.11 9.23 -3.23
N MET A 55 -1.07 8.31 -3.34
CA MET A 55 -1.83 8.11 -4.57
C MET A 55 -2.59 9.36 -5.03
N GLU A 56 -3.08 10.18 -4.10
CA GLU A 56 -3.83 11.42 -4.36
C GLU A 56 -2.94 12.61 -4.70
N THR A 57 -1.67 12.59 -4.30
CA THR A 57 -0.74 13.74 -4.42
C THR A 57 0.36 13.54 -5.47
N ILE A 58 0.40 12.39 -6.15
CA ILE A 58 1.33 12.16 -7.26
C ILE A 58 1.00 13.11 -8.41
N GLU A 59 1.99 13.91 -8.78
CA GLU A 59 2.01 14.70 -10.01
C GLU A 59 3.01 14.09 -10.99
N TRP A 60 2.60 13.96 -12.24
CA TRP A 60 3.44 13.48 -13.33
C TRP A 60 4.12 14.65 -14.04
N GLN A 61 5.31 14.44 -14.59
CA GLN A 61 6.08 15.43 -15.35
C GLN A 61 6.13 15.07 -16.82
#